data_AF-A0A7W0TJP3-F1
#
_entry.id   AF-A0A7W0TJP3-F1
#
_cell.length_a   1.000
_cell.length_b   1.000
_cell.length_c   1.000
_cell.angle_alpha   90.00
_cell.angle_beta   90.00
_cell.angle_gamma   90.00
#
_symmetry.space_group_name_H-M   'P 1'
#
loop_
_entity.id
_entity.type
_entity.pdbx_description
1 polymer ?
#
loop_
_entity_poly.entity_id
_entity_poly.type
_entity_poly.pdbx_seq_one_letter_code
_entity_poly.pdbx_strand_id
1 'polypeptide(L)'
;DRAENVRRTAHAAALLAEAGVVALVALVSPYATDRATARAIHADAGVRFLEVWIATPLAECERRDPKGLYARARAGELPGLTGVGDVYEEPASPELAIGDAEPIPAAAARVLAQLG
;
A
#
# COMPACT_ATOMS: atom_id res chain seq x y z
N ASP A 1 -0.56 -12.95 -10.42
CA ASP A 1 0.22 -11.80 -10.91
C ASP A 1 -0.10 -10.60 -10.02
N ARG A 2 0.93 -9.96 -9.43
CA ARG A 2 0.75 -8.86 -8.45
C ARG A 2 0.19 -7.62 -9.13
N ALA A 3 0.64 -7.33 -10.36
CA ALA A 3 0.19 -6.19 -11.16
C ALA A 3 -1.31 -6.28 -11.47
N GLU A 4 -1.78 -7.46 -11.90
CA GLU A 4 -3.20 -7.69 -12.19
C GLU A 4 -4.07 -7.56 -10.93
N ASN A 5 -3.56 -7.97 -9.76
CA ASN A 5 -4.26 -7.78 -8.50
C ASN A 5 -4.42 -6.28 -8.17
N VAL A 6 -3.34 -5.49 -8.29
CA VAL A 6 -3.40 -4.03 -8.07
C VAL A 6 -4.38 -3.37 -9.05
N ARG A 7 -4.30 -3.72 -10.34
CA ARG A 7 -5.19 -3.16 -11.38
C ARG A 7 -6.67 -3.45 -11.11
N ARG A 8 -7.02 -4.70 -10.77
CA ARG A 8 -8.42 -5.08 -10.45
C ARG A 8 -8.92 -4.36 -9.21
N THR A 9 -8.12 -4.32 -8.15
CA THR A 9 -8.48 -3.59 -6.94
C THR A 9 -8.63 -2.10 -7.20
N ALA A 10 -7.80 -1.50 -8.05
CA ALA A 10 -7.91 -0.10 -8.43
C ALA A 10 -9.22 0.21 -9.17
N HIS A 11 -9.64 -0.63 -10.12
CA HIS A 11 -10.96 -0.45 -10.76
C HIS A 11 -12.12 -0.62 -9.77
N ALA A 12 -12.06 -1.60 -8.88
CA ALA A 12 -13.10 -1.78 -7.86
C ALA A 12 -13.16 -0.60 -6.89
N ALA A 13 -12.02 -0.05 -6.48
CA ALA A 13 -11.94 1.13 -5.63
C ALA A 13 -12.46 2.39 -6.34
N ALA A 14 -12.13 2.58 -7.62
CA ALA A 14 -12.65 3.69 -8.42
C ALA A 14 -14.18 3.63 -8.53
N LEU A 15 -14.76 2.45 -8.82
CA LEU A 15 -16.22 2.26 -8.87
C LEU A 15 -16.91 2.63 -7.55
N LEU A 16 -16.31 2.27 -6.40
CA LEU A 16 -16.82 2.64 -5.08
C LEU A 16 -16.72 4.16 -4.85
N ALA A 17 -15.60 4.78 -5.26
CA ALA A 17 -15.39 6.21 -5.14
C ALA A 17 -16.37 7.01 -6.02
N GLU A 18 -16.65 6.56 -7.24
CA GLU A 18 -17.68 7.13 -8.11
C GLU A 18 -19.07 7.10 -7.47
N ALA A 19 -19.35 6.08 -6.65
CA ALA A 19 -20.58 5.97 -5.87
C ALA A 19 -20.59 6.80 -4.57
N GLY A 20 -19.56 7.63 -4.33
CA GLY A 20 -19.44 8.49 -3.15
C GLY A 20 -18.91 7.77 -1.90
N VAL A 21 -18.34 6.57 -2.04
CA VAL A 21 -17.77 5.79 -0.93
C VAL A 21 -16.26 6.00 -0.84
N VAL A 22 -15.76 6.21 0.38
CA VAL A 22 -14.31 6.18 0.63
C VAL A 22 -13.81 4.74 0.65
N ALA A 23 -13.10 4.32 -0.40
CA ALA A 23 -12.47 3.01 -0.47
C ALA A 23 -11.06 3.01 0.15
N LEU A 24 -10.80 2.12 1.09
CA LEU A 24 -9.47 1.91 1.68
C LEU A 24 -8.84 0.63 1.12
N VAL A 25 -7.65 0.75 0.52
CA VAL A 25 -6.93 -0.36 -0.12
C VAL A 25 -5.59 -0.61 0.59
N ALA A 26 -5.50 -1.71 1.35
CA ALA A 26 -4.31 -2.10 2.09
C ALA A 26 -3.56 -3.24 1.37
N LEU A 27 -2.96 -2.92 0.22
CA LEU A 27 -2.09 -3.82 -0.54
C LEU A 27 -0.62 -3.42 -0.39
N VAL A 28 0.29 -4.39 -0.52
CA VAL A 28 1.74 -4.12 -0.45
C VAL A 28 2.22 -3.26 -1.63
N SER A 29 1.65 -3.47 -2.83
CA SER A 29 1.91 -2.67 -4.04
C SER A 29 3.38 -2.25 -4.23
N PRO A 30 4.32 -3.21 -4.33
CA PRO A 30 5.74 -2.93 -4.22
C PRO A 30 6.31 -2.12 -5.38
N TYR A 31 5.73 -2.22 -6.57
CA TYR A 31 6.24 -1.57 -7.78
C TYR A 31 5.58 -0.21 -8.01
N ALA A 32 6.40 0.80 -8.31
CA ALA A 32 5.95 2.16 -8.60
C ALA A 32 5.04 2.20 -9.84
N THR A 33 5.30 1.34 -10.83
CA THR A 33 4.47 1.21 -12.04
C THR A 33 3.03 0.82 -11.72
N ASP A 34 2.84 -0.09 -10.76
CA ASP A 34 1.52 -0.58 -10.37
C ASP A 34 0.74 0.50 -9.61
N ARG A 35 1.43 1.24 -8.72
CA ARG A 35 0.84 2.39 -8.01
C ARG A 35 0.50 3.53 -8.96
N ALA A 36 1.36 3.81 -9.94
CA ALA A 36 1.09 4.78 -11.01
C ALA A 36 -0.13 4.37 -11.86
N THR A 37 -0.26 3.08 -12.17
CA THR A 37 -1.43 2.54 -12.89
C THR A 37 -2.70 2.73 -12.08
N ALA A 38 -2.68 2.43 -10.78
CA ALA A 38 -3.83 2.65 -9.90
C ALA A 38 -4.23 4.14 -9.85
N ARG A 39 -3.26 5.04 -9.76
CA ARG A 39 -3.48 6.50 -9.80
C ARG A 39 -4.09 6.94 -11.13
N ALA A 40 -3.61 6.43 -12.26
CA ALA A 40 -4.14 6.73 -13.59
C ALA A 40 -5.60 6.27 -13.74
N ILE A 41 -5.95 5.07 -13.27
CA ILE A 41 -7.33 4.55 -13.29
C ILE A 41 -8.29 5.49 -12.54
N HIS A 42 -7.89 6.02 -11.39
CA HIS A 42 -8.72 6.95 -10.62
C HIS A 42 -8.83 8.31 -11.32
N ALA A 43 -7.73 8.79 -11.92
CA ALA A 43 -7.72 10.02 -12.71
C ALA A 43 -8.68 9.93 -13.93
N ASP A 44 -8.66 8.81 -14.65
CA ASP A 44 -9.54 8.56 -15.80
C ASP A 44 -11.02 8.49 -15.38
N ALA A 45 -11.31 7.94 -14.20
CA ALA A 45 -12.65 7.91 -13.60
C ALA A 45 -13.06 9.26 -12.97
N GLY A 46 -12.17 10.26 -12.93
CA GLY A 46 -12.45 11.57 -12.35
C GLY A 46 -12.62 11.56 -10.83
N VAL A 47 -12.08 10.55 -10.13
CA VAL A 47 -12.18 10.40 -8.68
C VAL A 47 -10.84 10.63 -7.99
N ARG A 48 -10.90 11.13 -6.75
CA ARG A 48 -9.71 11.41 -5.96
C ARG A 48 -8.98 10.12 -5.58
N PHE A 49 -7.65 10.15 -5.67
CA PHE A 49 -6.76 9.08 -5.21
C PHE A 49 -5.76 9.65 -4.19
N LEU A 50 -5.50 8.91 -3.12
CA LEU A 50 -4.53 9.25 -2.08
C LEU A 50 -3.58 8.07 -1.85
N GLU A 51 -2.29 8.27 -2.13
CA GLU A 51 -1.23 7.32 -1.83
C GLU A 51 -0.72 7.56 -0.40
N VAL A 52 -1.02 6.61 0.49
CA VAL A 52 -0.52 6.61 1.87
C VAL A 52 0.61 5.59 1.97
N TRP A 53 1.83 6.09 2.14
CA TRP A 53 3.01 5.26 2.34
C TRP A 53 3.21 4.95 3.82
N ILE A 54 3.12 3.67 4.18
CA ILE A 54 3.48 3.18 5.51
C ILE A 54 4.97 2.86 5.51
N ALA A 55 5.78 3.85 5.85
CA ALA A 55 7.24 3.84 5.85
C ALA A 55 7.82 3.15 7.10
N THR A 56 7.31 1.97 7.44
CA THR A 56 7.88 1.16 8.53
C THR A 56 9.13 0.44 8.03
N PRO A 57 10.29 0.55 8.72
CA PRO A 57 11.51 -0.13 8.31
C PRO A 57 11.32 -1.65 8.20
N LEU A 58 11.94 -2.27 7.19
CA LEU A 58 11.87 -3.72 6.98
C LEU A 58 12.22 -4.51 8.25
N ALA A 59 13.29 -4.11 8.95
CA ALA A 59 13.73 -4.78 10.18
C ALA A 59 12.62 -4.80 11.26
N GLU A 60 11.82 -3.74 11.36
CA GLU A 60 10.70 -3.67 12.29
C GLU A 60 9.52 -4.54 11.81
N CYS A 61 9.25 -4.58 10.51
CA CYS A 61 8.28 -5.50 9.92
C CYS A 61 8.66 -6.97 10.18
N GLU A 62 9.94 -7.33 10.00
CA GLU A 62 10.48 -8.67 10.29
C GLU A 62 10.45 -9.01 11.77
N ARG A 63 10.73 -8.04 12.64
CA ARG A 63 10.65 -8.24 14.10
C ARG A 63 9.21 -8.52 14.55
N ARG A 64 8.23 -7.84 13.95
CA ARG A 64 6.80 -8.00 14.28
C ARG A 64 6.23 -9.30 13.72
N ASP A 65 6.60 -9.66 12.49
CA ASP A 65 6.18 -10.84 11.69
C ASP A 65 4.92 -11.58 12.19
N PRO A 66 3.74 -10.91 12.20
CA PRO A 66 2.55 -11.43 12.87
C PRO A 66 1.99 -12.71 12.23
N LYS A 67 2.46 -13.04 11.02
CA LYS A 67 2.02 -14.20 10.23
C LYS A 67 3.14 -15.22 10.01
N GLY A 68 4.35 -14.98 10.54
CA GLY A 68 5.50 -15.85 10.30
C GLY A 68 5.98 -15.86 8.85
N LEU A 69 5.62 -14.87 8.02
CA LEU A 69 5.94 -14.86 6.59
C LEU A 69 7.41 -14.54 6.37
N TYR A 70 7.97 -13.59 7.14
CA TYR A 70 9.38 -13.23 7.03
C TYR A 70 10.27 -14.37 7.53
N ALA A 71 9.92 -15.01 8.65
CA ALA A 71 10.63 -16.20 9.13
C ALA A 71 10.71 -17.31 8.05
N ARG A 72 9.58 -17.62 7.41
CA ARG A 72 9.53 -18.62 6.33
C ARG A 72 10.27 -18.19 5.07
N ALA A 73 10.24 -16.91 4.71
CA ALA A 73 11.04 -16.38 3.59
C ALA A 73 12.54 -16.49 3.86
N ARG A 74 12.99 -16.17 5.09
CA ARG A 74 14.39 -16.34 5.52
C ARG A 74 14.83 -17.80 5.57
N ALA A 75 13.89 -18.72 5.80
CA ALA A 75 14.11 -20.17 5.68
C ALA A 75 14.10 -20.69 4.23
N GLY A 76 13.86 -19.83 3.24
CA GLY A 76 13.83 -20.19 1.81
C GLY A 76 12.50 -20.76 1.31
N GLU A 77 11.46 -20.78 2.14
CA GLU A 77 10.14 -21.34 1.78
C GLU A 77 9.26 -20.35 0.99
N LEU A 78 9.57 -19.05 1.07
CA LEU A 78 8.85 -17.95 0.40
C LEU A 78 9.85 -17.01 -0.31
N PRO A 79 10.49 -17.45 -1.41
CA PRO A 79 11.54 -16.67 -2.06
C PRO A 79 11.02 -15.35 -2.66
N GLY A 80 9.75 -15.27 -3.08
CA GLY A 80 9.15 -14.06 -3.65
C GLY A 80 8.55 -13.07 -2.65
N LEU A 81 8.96 -13.13 -1.37
CA LEU A 81 8.46 -12.20 -0.35
C LEU A 81 9.13 -10.83 -0.54
N THR A 82 8.29 -9.80 -0.64
CA THR A 82 8.71 -8.39 -0.72
C THR A 82 9.58 -8.02 0.47
N GLY A 83 10.72 -7.38 0.21
CA GLY A 83 11.74 -7.03 1.21
C GLY A 83 12.77 -8.12 1.48
N VAL A 84 12.54 -9.38 1.06
CA VAL A 84 13.51 -10.47 1.22
C VAL A 84 14.08 -10.91 -0.13
N GLY A 85 13.23 -11.42 -1.04
CA GLY A 85 13.65 -11.85 -2.37
C GLY A 85 12.94 -11.16 -3.52
N ASP A 86 12.12 -10.15 -3.21
CA ASP A 86 11.52 -9.22 -4.16
C ASP A 86 11.64 -7.80 -3.63
N VAL A 87 11.71 -6.82 -4.52
CA VAL A 87 11.97 -5.41 -4.17
C VAL A 87 10.73 -4.71 -3.62
N TYR A 88 10.94 -3.64 -2.86
CA TYR A 88 9.92 -2.64 -2.56
C TYR A 88 10.44 -1.29 -3.03
N GLU A 89 9.80 -0.72 -4.06
CA GLU A 89 10.16 0.59 -4.59
C GLU A 89 9.43 1.64 -3.78
N GLU A 90 10.17 2.42 -2.99
CA GLU A 90 9.59 3.48 -2.16
C GLU A 90 8.80 4.50 -3.02
N PRO A 91 7.62 4.95 -2.59
CA PRO A 91 6.88 6.01 -3.27
C PRO A 91 7.68 7.31 -3.31
N ALA A 92 7.91 7.86 -4.51
CA ALA A 92 8.67 9.10 -4.68
C ALA A 92 7.88 10.36 -4.26
N SER A 93 6.54 10.32 -4.33
CA SER A 93 5.67 11.47 -4.01
C SER A 93 4.32 11.02 -3.47
N PRO A 94 4.27 10.30 -2.33
CA PRO A 94 3.01 9.95 -1.69
C PRO A 94 2.33 11.20 -1.11
N GLU A 95 0.99 11.25 -1.12
CA GLU A 95 0.24 12.32 -0.45
C GLU A 95 0.45 12.30 1.07
N LEU A 96 0.71 11.13 1.66
CA LEU A 96 0.99 11.00 3.08
C LEU A 96 2.03 9.90 3.34
N ALA A 97 3.03 10.21 4.15
CA ALA A 97 3.96 9.23 4.71
C ALA A 97 3.73 9.07 6.22
N ILE A 98 3.66 7.81 6.68
CA ILE A 98 3.43 7.42 8.07
C ILE A 98 4.58 6.51 8.51
N GLY A 99 5.32 6.94 9.53
CA GLY A 99 6.43 6.17 10.12
C GLY A 99 5.96 5.13 11.14
N ASP A 100 6.90 4.34 11.64
CA ASP A 100 6.65 3.24 12.58
C ASP A 100 6.47 3.65 14.05
N ALA A 101 6.99 4.82 14.42
CA ALA A 101 6.92 5.38 15.77
C ALA A 101 5.57 6.07 16.09
N GLU A 102 4.70 6.25 15.08
CA GLU A 102 3.41 6.91 15.27
C GLU A 102 2.34 5.91 15.78
N PRO A 103 1.63 6.23 16.88
CA PRO A 103 0.51 5.39 17.33
C PRO A 103 -0.59 5.33 16.27
N ILE A 104 -1.22 4.15 16.13
CA ILE A 104 -2.30 3.92 15.14
C ILE A 104 -3.39 5.01 15.17
N PRO A 105 -3.91 5.46 16.34
CA PRO A 105 -4.92 6.52 16.35
C PRO A 105 -4.44 7.85 15.74
N ALA A 106 -3.18 8.22 15.95
CA ALA A 106 -2.60 9.44 15.39
C ALA A 106 -2.41 9.31 13.86
N ALA A 107 -1.86 8.18 13.42
CA ALA A 107 -1.73 7.85 12.00
C ALA A 107 -3.10 7.87 11.28
N ALA A 108 -4.12 7.27 11.87
CA ALA A 108 -5.48 7.27 11.33
C ALA A 108 -6.07 8.68 11.26
N ALA A 109 -5.87 9.52 12.28
CA ALA A 109 -6.31 10.91 12.26
C ALA A 109 -5.67 11.71 11.11
N ARG A 110 -4.39 11.49 10.81
CA ARG A 110 -3.70 12.12 9.67
C ARG A 110 -4.28 11.68 8.32
N VAL A 111 -4.66 10.42 8.18
CA VAL A 111 -5.35 9.93 6.97
C VAL A 111 -6.72 10.58 6.84
N LEU A 112 -7.51 10.61 7.92
CA LEU A 112 -8.83 11.24 7.92
C LEU A 112 -8.77 12.73 7.58
N ALA A 113 -7.75 13.45 8.07
CA ALA A 113 -7.53 14.86 7.76
C ALA A 113 -7.27 15.14 6.27
N GLN A 114 -6.90 14.12 5.47
CA GLN A 114 -6.79 14.27 4.02
C GLN A 114 -8.14 14.26 3.33
N LEU A 115 -9.20 13.71 3.94
CA LEU A 115 -10.47 13.46 3.25
C LEU A 115 -11.36 14.71 3.11
N GLY A 116 -11.07 15.78 3.86
CA GLY A 116 -11.87 17.01 3.89
C GLY A 116 -12.90 16.99 5.00
#